data_AF-Q93DD0-F1
#
_entry.id   AF-Q93DD0-F1
#
_cell.length_a   1.000
_cell.length_b   1.000
_cell.length_c   1.000
_cell.angle_alpha   90.00
_cell.angle_beta   90.00
_cell.angle_gamma   90.00
#
_symmetry.space_group_name_H-M   'P 1'
#
loop_
_entity.id
_entity.type
_entity.pdbx_description
1 polymer ?
#
loop_
_entity_poly.entity_id
_entity_poly.type
_entity_poly.pdbx_seq_one_letter_code
_entity_poly.pdbx_strand_id
1 'polypeptide(L)'
;ICTGNSCRSQMAEGWAKKCLGDEWEVYSAGIEAHGLNPNAVKVMKEVGIDISNQTSDIIDPEILNKADLVITLCGHAADHCPVTPPNVKRVHWG
;
A
#
# COMPACT_ATOMS: atom_id res chain seq x y z
N ILE A 1 1.57 2.61 2.10
CA ILE A 1 2.31 3.60 1.28
C ILE A 1 3.79 3.22 1.19
N CYS A 2 4.38 3.25 -0.01
CA CYS A 2 5.84 3.17 -0.21
C CYS A 2 6.31 4.22 -1.24
N THR A 3 7.58 4.20 -1.67
CA THR A 3 8.07 5.17 -2.67
C THR A 3 7.37 5.02 -4.02
N GLY A 4 7.45 3.86 -4.67
CA GLY A 4 7.04 3.70 -6.09
C GLY A 4 5.82 2.81 -6.35
N ASN A 5 5.10 2.41 -5.30
CA ASN A 5 3.98 1.46 -5.35
C ASN A 5 4.24 0.15 -6.15
N SER A 6 5.48 -0.36 -6.12
CA SER A 6 5.88 -1.44 -7.03
C SER A 6 6.07 -2.81 -6.36
N CYS A 7 6.51 -2.84 -5.09
CA CYS A 7 6.90 -4.09 -4.40
C CYS A 7 6.24 -4.22 -3.03
N ARG A 8 6.80 -3.56 -2.01
CA ARG A 8 6.40 -3.71 -0.60
C ARG A 8 4.92 -3.40 -0.38
N SER A 9 4.43 -2.29 -0.93
CA SER A 9 3.04 -1.89 -0.76
C SER A 9 2.05 -2.79 -1.49
N GLN A 10 2.43 -3.31 -2.66
CA GLN A 10 1.65 -4.27 -3.44
C GLN A 10 1.52 -5.61 -2.71
N MET A 11 2.65 -6.14 -2.22
CA MET A 11 2.63 -7.35 -1.39
C MET A 11 1.84 -7.15 -0.10
N ALA A 12 2.00 -6.00 0.56
CA ALA A 12 1.24 -5.68 1.77
C ALA A 12 -0.27 -5.60 1.51
N GLU A 13 -0.70 -5.02 0.38
CA GLU A 13 -2.11 -5.00 -0.03
C GLU A 13 -2.65 -6.42 -0.24
N GLY A 14 -1.90 -7.28 -0.96
CA GLY A 14 -2.30 -8.67 -1.17
C GLY A 14 -2.46 -9.45 0.15
N TRP A 15 -1.53 -9.28 1.08
CA TRP A 15 -1.63 -9.90 2.41
C TRP A 15 -2.78 -9.33 3.22
N ALA A 16 -2.95 -8.01 3.25
CA ALA A 16 -4.01 -7.37 4.00
C ALA A 16 -5.40 -7.78 3.49
N LYS A 17 -5.63 -7.83 2.17
CA LYS A 17 -6.89 -8.33 1.59
C LYS A 17 -7.18 -9.77 2.00
N LYS A 18 -6.16 -10.64 2.06
CA LYS A 18 -6.33 -12.04 2.49
C LYS A 18 -6.58 -12.19 3.98
N CYS A 19 -5.90 -11.41 4.82
CA CYS A 19 -5.96 -11.55 6.28
C CYS A 19 -7.13 -10.79 6.92
N LEU A 20 -7.50 -9.64 6.36
CA LEU A 20 -8.53 -8.75 6.92
C LEU A 20 -9.91 -8.98 6.30
N GLY A 21 -9.98 -9.64 5.14
CA GLY A 21 -11.25 -9.95 4.47
C GLY A 21 -12.05 -8.69 4.11
N ASP A 22 -13.38 -8.78 4.21
CA ASP A 22 -14.30 -7.73 3.80
C ASP A 22 -14.55 -6.66 4.88
N GLU A 23 -13.95 -6.80 6.06
CA GLU A 23 -14.06 -5.81 7.14
C GLU A 23 -13.26 -4.53 6.85
N TRP A 24 -12.31 -4.60 5.91
CA TRP A 24 -11.41 -3.51 5.57
C TRP A 24 -11.36 -3.27 4.06
N GLU A 25 -11.55 -2.01 3.66
CA GLU A 25 -11.18 -1.57 2.32
C GLU A 25 -9.68 -1.30 2.27
N VAL A 26 -8.95 -2.17 1.57
CA VAL A 26 -7.49 -2.13 1.51
C VAL A 26 -7.03 -1.52 0.19
N TYR A 27 -6.26 -0.44 0.30
CA TYR A 27 -5.60 0.23 -0.82
C TYR A 27 -4.09 0.29 -0.60
N SER A 28 -3.35 0.37 -1.70
CA SER A 28 -1.95 0.76 -1.67
C SER A 28 -1.66 1.90 -2.64
N ALA A 29 -0.74 2.76 -2.25
CA ALA A 29 -0.28 3.87 -3.07
C ALA A 29 1.22 4.14 -2.87
N GLY A 30 1.79 4.95 -3.75
CA GLY A 30 3.17 5.41 -3.69
C GLY A 30 3.29 6.92 -3.84
N ILE A 31 4.42 7.47 -3.39
CA ILE A 31 4.80 8.85 -3.71
C ILE A 31 4.85 9.02 -5.25
N GLU A 32 5.35 7.97 -5.91
CA GLU A 32 5.40 7.78 -7.35
C GLU A 32 4.74 6.43 -7.70
N ALA A 33 4.39 6.24 -8.97
CA ALA A 33 3.87 4.97 -9.50
C ALA A 33 4.83 4.45 -10.58
N HIS A 34 5.51 3.33 -10.29
CA HIS A 34 6.49 2.71 -11.20
C HIS A 34 6.00 1.42 -11.85
N GLY A 35 4.72 1.09 -11.67
CA GLY A 35 4.16 -0.16 -12.15
C GLY A 35 4.41 -1.30 -11.18
N LEU A 36 3.59 -2.34 -11.32
CA LEU A 36 3.64 -3.54 -10.52
C LEU A 36 4.90 -4.35 -10.85
N ASN A 37 5.73 -4.67 -9.85
CA ASN A 37 6.94 -5.46 -10.08
C ASN A 37 6.58 -6.92 -10.41
N PRO A 38 7.02 -7.47 -11.57
CA PRO A 38 6.75 -8.85 -11.93
C PRO A 38 7.24 -9.88 -10.89
N ASN A 39 8.34 -9.58 -10.20
CA ASN A 39 8.84 -10.44 -9.13
C ASN A 39 7.93 -10.41 -7.90
N ALA A 40 7.30 -9.26 -7.58
CA ALA A 40 6.33 -9.19 -6.50
C ALA A 40 5.09 -10.05 -6.80
N VAL A 41 4.60 -10.01 -8.05
CA VAL A 41 3.51 -10.89 -8.52
C VAL A 41 3.92 -12.36 -8.39
N LYS A 42 5.12 -12.70 -8.84
CA LYS A 42 5.65 -14.06 -8.79
C LYS A 42 5.70 -14.60 -7.36
N VAL A 43 6.33 -13.89 -6.41
CA VAL A 43 6.49 -14.37 -5.04
C VAL A 43 5.16 -14.43 -4.27
N MET A 44 4.23 -13.51 -4.54
CA MET A 44 2.89 -13.58 -3.93
C MET A 44 2.11 -14.78 -4.45
N LYS A 45 2.26 -15.11 -5.75
CA LYS A 45 1.65 -16.30 -6.34
C LYS A 45 2.21 -17.59 -5.76
N GLU A 46 3.50 -17.64 -5.40
CA GLU A 46 4.13 -18.79 -4.72
C GLU A 46 3.45 -19.13 -3.38
N VAL A 47 2.87 -18.13 -2.70
CA VAL A 47 2.12 -18.30 -1.43
C VAL A 47 0.59 -18.29 -1.62
N GLY A 48 0.13 -18.41 -2.87
CA GLY A 48 -1.29 -18.49 -3.22
C GLY A 48 -2.05 -17.17 -3.03
N ILE A 49 -1.40 -16.02 -3.26
CA ILE A 49 -2.02 -14.71 -3.31
C ILE A 49 -1.78 -14.12 -4.69
N ASP A 50 -2.83 -13.88 -5.46
CA ASP A 50 -2.70 -13.24 -6.76
C ASP A 50 -2.86 -11.72 -6.64
N ILE A 51 -1.81 -10.99 -6.98
CA ILE A 51 -1.80 -9.52 -7.01
C ILE A 51 -1.74 -8.98 -8.44
N SER A 52 -1.84 -9.82 -9.48
CA SER A 52 -1.65 -9.39 -10.88
C SER A 52 -2.66 -8.35 -11.36
N ASN A 53 -3.82 -8.26 -10.69
CA ASN A 53 -4.89 -7.32 -11.00
C ASN A 53 -4.81 -6.02 -10.18
N GLN A 54 -3.82 -5.89 -9.29
CA GLN A 54 -3.59 -4.65 -8.55
C GLN A 54 -2.95 -3.61 -9.46
N THR A 55 -3.28 -2.35 -9.22
CA THR A 55 -2.77 -1.19 -9.95
C THR A 55 -1.66 -0.51 -9.18
N SER A 56 -0.72 0.09 -9.92
CA SER A 56 0.33 0.91 -9.32
C SER A 56 -0.11 2.35 -9.27
N ASP A 57 -0.58 2.81 -8.12
CA ASP A 57 -1.22 4.14 -8.00
C ASP A 57 -0.38 5.12 -7.19
N ILE A 58 -0.47 6.40 -7.56
CA ILE A 58 0.06 7.53 -6.79
C ILE A 58 -0.89 7.80 -5.62
N ILE A 59 -0.38 8.35 -4.51
CA ILE A 59 -1.21 8.77 -3.37
C ILE A 59 -2.35 9.68 -3.83
N ASP A 60 -3.58 9.24 -3.59
CA ASP A 60 -4.77 10.04 -3.68
C ASP A 60 -5.04 10.73 -2.32
N PRO A 61 -5.00 12.08 -2.26
CA PRO A 61 -5.27 12.82 -1.03
C PRO A 61 -6.68 12.57 -0.46
N GLU A 62 -7.68 12.31 -1.29
CA GLU A 62 -9.04 12.05 -0.82
C GLU A 62 -9.13 10.72 -0.09
N ILE A 63 -8.53 9.66 -0.65
CA ILE A 63 -8.44 8.34 0.00
C ILE A 63 -7.62 8.46 1.28
N LEU A 64 -6.47 9.13 1.20
CA LEU A 64 -5.57 9.31 2.33
C LEU A 64 -6.26 10.00 3.52
N ASN A 65 -7.08 11.02 3.25
CA ASN A 65 -7.76 11.79 4.29
C ASN A 65 -8.96 11.06 4.91
N LYS A 66 -9.49 10.05 4.22
CA LYS A 66 -10.63 9.23 4.69
C LYS A 66 -10.19 7.92 5.36
N ALA A 67 -8.93 7.52 5.21
CA ALA A 67 -8.43 6.26 5.75
C ALA A 67 -8.45 6.24 7.29
N ASP A 68 -8.85 5.11 7.88
CA ASP A 68 -8.73 4.89 9.32
C ASP A 68 -7.27 4.65 9.75
N LEU A 69 -6.49 4.00 8.89
CA LEU A 69 -5.10 3.62 9.15
C LEU A 69 -4.22 3.79 7.91
N VAL A 70 -3.13 4.54 8.08
CA VAL A 70 -2.08 4.72 7.06
C VAL A 70 -0.79 4.08 7.53
N ILE A 71 -0.30 3.10 6.77
CA ILE A 71 0.94 2.39 7.03
C ILE A 71 2.01 2.83 6.02
N THR A 72 3.15 3.33 6.49
CA THR A 72 4.32 3.65 5.64
C THR A 72 5.35 2.54 5.72
N LEU A 73 5.83 2.07 4.56
CA LEU A 73 6.67 0.84 4.43
C LEU A 73 8.14 1.11 4.07
N CYS A 74 8.55 2.39 4.06
CA CYS A 74 9.93 2.80 3.88
C CYS A 74 10.13 4.19 4.49
N GLY A 75 11.34 4.49 4.97
CA GLY A 75 11.66 5.79 5.57
C GLY A 75 11.32 6.95 4.64
N HIS A 76 11.70 6.85 3.36
CA HIS A 76 11.37 7.88 2.37
C HIS A 76 9.86 8.14 2.24
N ALA A 77 9.01 7.09 2.29
CA ALA A 77 7.56 7.31 2.30
C ALA A 77 7.07 7.88 3.64
N ALA A 78 7.73 7.61 4.76
CA ALA A 78 7.38 8.25 6.02
C ALA A 78 7.64 9.76 5.97
N ASP A 79 8.78 10.15 5.41
CA ASP A 79 9.24 11.54 5.31
C ASP A 79 8.45 12.36 4.29
N HIS A 80 8.06 11.75 3.16
CA HIS A 80 7.39 12.44 2.05
C HIS A 80 5.88 12.21 1.97
N CYS A 81 5.30 11.38 2.84
CA CYS A 81 3.84 11.18 2.87
C CYS A 81 3.14 12.49 3.29
N PRO A 82 2.11 12.93 2.54
CA PRO A 82 1.34 14.11 2.91
C PRO A 82 0.79 14.05 4.33
N VAL A 83 0.57 15.23 4.92
CA VAL A 83 -0.07 15.36 6.23
C VAL A 83 -1.51 14.88 6.13
N THR A 84 -1.92 14.05 7.08
CA THR A 84 -3.29 13.53 7.18
C THR A 84 -4.05 14.24 8.30
N PRO A 85 -5.39 14.25 8.25
CA PRO A 85 -6.23 14.73 9.35
C PRO A 85 -5.91 14.02 10.68
N PRO A 86 -6.17 14.66 11.84
CA PRO A 86 -5.83 14.10 13.16
C PRO A 86 -6.53 12.78 13.50
N ASN A 87 -7.69 12.50 12.88
CA ASN A 87 -8.45 11.27 13.06
C ASN A 87 -7.84 10.07 12.30
N VAL A 88 -6.91 10.32 11.36
CA VAL A 88 -6.23 9.26 10.60
C VAL A 88 -5.08 8.71 11.42
N LYS A 89 -5.13 7.43 11.78
CA LYS A 89 -4.03 6.79 12.53
C LYS A 89 -2.86 6.52 11.58
N ARG A 90 -1.64 6.91 11.96
CA ARG A 90 -0.42 6.64 11.18
C ARG A 90 0.51 5.69 11.92
N VAL A 91 1.04 4.71 11.19
CA VAL A 91 2.10 3.81 11.67
C VAL A 91 3.21 3.67 10.63
N HIS A 92 4.41 3.34 11.10
CA HIS A 92 5.58 3.17 10.26
C HIS A 92 6.19 1.79 10.47
N TRP A 93 6.29 1.01 9.39
CA TRP A 93 6.93 -0.31 9.34
C TRP A 93 8.06 -0.25 8.29
N GLY A 94 9.19 0.32 8.69
CA GLY A 94 10.37 0.56 7.84
C GLY A 94 11.41 -0.55 7.90
#